data_AF-A0A7C1P0P0-F1
#
_entry.id   AF-A0A7C1P0P0-F1
#
_cell.length_a   1.000
_cell.length_b   1.000
_cell.length_c   1.000
_cell.angle_alpha   90.00
_cell.angle_beta   90.00
_cell.angle_gamma   90.00
#
_symmetry.space_group_name_H-M   'P 1'
#
loop_
_entity.id
_entity.type
_entity.pdbx_description
1 polymer ?
#
loop_
_entity_poly.entity_id
_entity_poly.type
_entity_poly.pdbx_seq_one_letter_code
_entity_poly.pdbx_strand_id
1 'polypeptide(L)'
;MLSFIRKRAVASLISLIGLVVMVFFLSRLTGDPAALFLPVEASEEMKNQFRELHGLNDPLLVQFGRYMGDVVTGDLGDSLRKARPALDVVLE
;
A
#
# COMPACT_ATOMS: atom_id res chain seq x y z
N MET A 1 -28.94 5.73 21.74
CA MET A 1 -27.67 6.32 21.23
C MET A 1 -26.61 5.25 20.95
N LEU A 2 -26.28 4.36 21.90
CA LEU A 2 -25.23 3.34 21.71
C LEU A 2 -25.46 2.39 20.52
N SER A 3 -26.69 1.91 20.31
CA SER A 3 -27.04 1.07 19.15
C SER A 3 -26.82 1.79 17.81
N PHE A 4 -27.12 3.08 17.76
CA PHE A 4 -26.90 3.92 16.57
C PHE A 4 -25.40 4.11 16.31
N ILE A 5 -24.62 4.44 17.34
CA ILE A 5 -23.16 4.57 17.24
C ILE A 5 -22.53 3.27 16.77
N ARG A 6 -22.93 2.12 17.34
CA ARG A 6 -22.44 0.80 16.92
C ARG A 6 -22.75 0.52 15.44
N LYS A 7 -23.99 0.73 15.01
CA LYS A 7 -24.41 0.49 13.62
C LYS A 7 -23.59 1.36 12.65
N ARG A 8 -23.36 2.62 13.03
CA ARG A 8 -22.57 3.56 12.22
C ARG A 8 -21.09 3.20 12.20
N ALA A 9 -20.50 2.83 13.34
CA ALA A 9 -19.11 2.37 13.43
C ALA A 9 -18.84 1.14 12.57
N VAL A 10 -19.74 0.14 12.59
CA VAL A 10 -19.62 -1.06 11.75
C VAL A 10 -19.72 -0.69 10.26
N ALA A 11 -20.68 0.16 9.88
CA ALA A 11 -20.83 0.60 8.50
C ALA A 11 -19.59 1.36 8.00
N SER A 12 -19.05 2.28 8.82
CA SER A 12 -17.82 3.01 8.52
C SER A 12 -16.60 2.08 8.42
N LEU A 13 -16.48 1.09 9.30
CA LEU A 13 -15.40 0.11 9.25
C LEU A 13 -15.45 -0.72 7.96
N ILE A 14 -16.64 -1.19 7.56
CA ILE A 14 -16.82 -1.93 6.31
C ILE A 14 -16.44 -1.05 5.11
N SER A 15 -16.89 0.21 5.10
CA SER A 15 -16.54 1.16 4.05
C SER A 15 -15.02 1.40 3.98
N LEU A 16 -14.36 1.52 5.13
CA LEU A 16 -12.92 1.73 5.20
C LEU A 16 -12.16 0.52 4.68
N ILE A 17 -12.55 -0.70 5.08
CA ILE A 17 -11.97 -1.94 4.57
C ILE A 17 -12.11 -2.00 3.04
N GLY A 18 -13.31 -1.68 2.52
CA GLY A 18 -13.54 -1.63 1.07
C GLY A 18 -12.62 -0.62 0.37
N LEU A 19 -12.44 0.57 0.94
CA LEU A 19 -11.53 1.59 0.41
C LEU A 19 -10.08 1.09 0.40
N VAL A 20 -9.60 0.50 1.48
CA VAL A 20 -8.23 -0.02 1.61
C VAL A 20 -7.97 -1.12 0.57
N VAL A 21 -8.90 -2.06 0.42
CA VAL A 21 -8.84 -3.11 -0.61
C VAL A 21 -8.79 -2.47 -2.00
N MET A 22 -9.70 -1.54 -2.31
CA MET A 22 -9.75 -0.90 -3.62
C MET A 22 -8.45 -0.15 -3.94
N VAL A 23 -7.97 0.69 -3.02
CA VAL A 23 -6.74 1.47 -3.22
C VAL A 23 -5.55 0.55 -3.47
N PHE A 24 -5.41 -0.53 -2.70
CA PHE A 24 -4.34 -1.50 -2.89
C PHE A 24 -4.37 -2.10 -4.31
N PHE A 25 -5.50 -2.69 -4.72
CA PHE A 25 -5.58 -3.34 -6.03
C PHE A 25 -5.48 -2.35 -7.19
N LEU A 26 -6.11 -1.18 -7.09
CA LEU A 26 -5.99 -0.12 -8.10
C LEU A 26 -4.54 0.33 -8.26
N SER A 27 -3.78 0.46 -7.17
CA SER A 27 -2.35 0.82 -7.23
C SER A 27 -1.48 -0.23 -7.93
N ARG A 28 -1.94 -1.49 -8.00
CA ARG A 28 -1.26 -2.57 -8.73
C ARG A 28 -1.70 -2.68 -10.19
N LEU A 29 -2.81 -2.05 -10.55
CA LEU A 29 -3.30 -1.98 -11.92
C LEU A 29 -2.68 -0.81 -12.71
N THR A 30 -2.06 0.16 -12.04
CA THR A 30 -1.43 1.32 -12.70
C THR A 30 -0.13 1.00 -13.45
N GLY A 31 0.36 -0.24 -13.35
CA GLY A 31 1.58 -0.71 -14.02
C GLY A 31 2.65 -1.17 -13.03
N ASP A 32 3.87 -1.35 -13.54
CA ASP A 32 5.01 -1.81 -12.77
C ASP A 32 5.56 -0.69 -11.86
N PRO A 33 5.56 -0.86 -10.52
CA PRO A 33 6.09 0.15 -9.62
C PRO A 33 7.57 0.43 -9.83
N ALA A 34 8.37 -0.57 -10.22
CA ALA A 34 9.80 -0.34 -10.45
C ALA A 34 10.03 0.69 -11.57
N ALA A 35 9.27 0.59 -12.66
CA ALA A 35 9.31 1.57 -13.76
C ALA A 35 8.79 2.97 -13.37
N LEU A 36 7.97 3.09 -12.32
CA LEU A 36 7.43 4.38 -11.86
C LEU A 36 8.35 5.10 -10.87
N PHE A 37 9.17 4.37 -10.13
CA PHE A 37 10.03 4.94 -9.08
C PHE A 37 11.51 5.00 -9.47
N LEU A 38 11.97 4.16 -10.40
CA LEU A 38 13.34 4.21 -10.90
C LEU A 38 13.47 5.19 -12.09
N PRO A 39 14.69 5.75 -12.32
CA PRO A 39 14.99 6.50 -13.53
C PRO A 39 14.69 5.67 -14.80
N VAL A 40 14.37 6.35 -15.89
CA VAL A 40 14.03 5.70 -17.17
C VAL A 40 15.21 4.87 -17.70
N GLU A 41 16.44 5.30 -17.38
CA GLU A 41 17.69 4.67 -17.76
C GLU A 41 18.08 3.48 -16.86
N ALA A 42 17.31 3.18 -15.81
CA ALA A 42 17.62 2.07 -14.91
C ALA A 42 17.64 0.74 -15.67
N SER A 43 18.69 -0.04 -15.44
CA SER A 43 18.84 -1.36 -16.07
C SER A 43 17.73 -2.32 -15.62
N GLU A 44 17.44 -3.33 -16.44
CA GLU A 44 16.47 -4.37 -16.07
C GLU A 44 16.88 -5.12 -14.81
N GLU A 45 18.18 -5.27 -14.56
CA GLU A 45 18.70 -5.86 -13.33
C GLU A 45 18.35 -5.01 -12.10
N MET A 46 18.52 -3.68 -12.18
CA MET A 46 18.12 -2.77 -11.11
C MET A 46 16.61 -2.81 -10.86
N LYS A 47 15.80 -2.87 -11.92
CA LYS A 47 14.33 -3.00 -11.79
C LYS A 47 13.95 -4.31 -11.12
N ASN A 48 14.59 -5.42 -11.48
CA ASN A 48 14.34 -6.72 -10.87
C ASN A 48 14.74 -6.74 -9.39
N GLN A 49 15.90 -6.17 -9.04
CA GLN A 49 16.33 -6.03 -7.64
C GLN A 49 15.34 -5.18 -6.84
N PHE A 50 14.86 -4.06 -7.40
CA PHE A 50 13.84 -3.22 -6.76
C PHE A 50 12.55 -4.01 -6.51
N ARG A 51 12.07 -4.78 -7.50
CA ARG A 51 10.86 -5.61 -7.33
C ARG A 51 11.04 -6.65 -6.23
N GLU A 52 12.20 -7.28 -6.15
CA GLU A 52 12.48 -8.29 -5.14
C GLU A 52 12.55 -7.67 -3.74
N LEU A 53 13.30 -6.58 -3.57
CA LEU A 53 13.45 -5.87 -2.28
C LEU A 53 12.12 -5.36 -1.72
N HIS A 54 11.20 -4.96 -2.61
CA HIS A 54 9.88 -4.47 -2.22
C HIS A 54 8.78 -5.55 -2.30
N GLY A 55 9.15 -6.82 -2.51
CA GLY A 55 8.20 -7.95 -2.58
C GLY A 55 7.14 -7.80 -3.67
N LEU A 56 7.45 -7.07 -4.75
CA LEU A 56 6.54 -6.81 -5.88
C LEU A 56 6.41 -8.03 -6.81
N ASN A 57 7.34 -8.97 -6.73
CA ASN A 57 7.30 -10.25 -7.45
C ASN A 57 6.39 -11.29 -6.79
N ASP A 58 5.99 -11.07 -5.53
CA ASP A 58 5.15 -12.01 -4.80
C ASP A 58 3.71 -12.01 -5.32
N PRO A 59 2.96 -13.12 -5.14
CA PRO A 59 1.54 -13.14 -5.47
C PRO A 59 0.78 -11.99 -4.81
N LEU A 60 -0.18 -11.38 -5.52
CA LEU A 60 -0.92 -10.20 -5.03
C LEU A 60 -1.56 -10.40 -3.66
N LEU A 61 -2.04 -11.62 -3.37
CA LEU A 61 -2.61 -11.96 -2.07
C LEU A 61 -1.58 -11.93 -0.94
N VAL A 62 -0.33 -12.32 -1.20
CA VAL A 62 0.77 -12.26 -0.24
C VAL A 62 1.16 -10.80 0.01
N GLN A 63 1.27 -10.01 -1.06
CA GLN A 63 1.51 -8.56 -0.95
C GLN A 63 0.41 -7.86 -0.13
N PHE A 64 -0.86 -8.18 -0.42
CA PHE A 64 -2.01 -7.62 0.29
C PHE A 64 -2.02 -8.05 1.76
N GLY A 65 -1.68 -9.31 2.05
CA GLY A 65 -1.59 -9.83 3.42
C GLY A 65 -0.57 -9.07 4.26
N ARG A 66 0.64 -8.82 3.71
CA ARG A 66 1.66 -7.99 4.39
C ARG A 66 1.16 -6.56 4.60
N TYR A 67 0.68 -5.92 3.53
CA TYR A 67 0.15 -4.55 3.59
C TYR A 67 -0.95 -4.40 4.64
N MET A 68 -1.90 -5.34 4.70
CA MET A 68 -2.94 -5.32 5.72
C MET A 68 -2.35 -5.49 7.11
N GLY A 69 -1.41 -6.42 7.32
CA GLY A 69 -0.70 -6.60 8.58
C GLY A 69 -0.08 -5.30 9.10
N ASP A 70 0.66 -4.61 8.23
CA ASP A 70 1.30 -3.34 8.56
C ASP A 70 0.24 -2.29 8.95
N VAL A 71 -0.81 -2.14 8.13
CA VAL A 71 -1.90 -1.19 8.37
C VAL A 71 -2.63 -1.43 9.70
N VAL A 72 -2.93 -2.68 10.09
CA VAL A 72 -3.57 -2.93 11.40
C VAL A 72 -2.64 -2.68 12.57
N THR A 73 -1.32 -2.78 12.38
CA THR A 73 -0.33 -2.41 13.41
C THR A 73 -0.05 -0.90 13.45
N GLY A 74 -0.58 -0.14 12.50
CA GLY A 74 -0.32 1.29 12.35
C GLY A 74 1.01 1.61 11.67
N ASP A 75 1.70 0.60 11.14
CA ASP A 75 2.87 0.78 10.30
C ASP A 75 2.43 1.06 8.86
N LEU A 76 2.73 2.25 8.36
CA LEU A 76 2.44 2.65 6.98
C LEU A 76 3.67 2.56 6.07
N GLY A 77 4.81 2.11 6.63
CA GLY A 77 6.09 2.02 5.96
C GLY A 77 6.65 3.36 5.50
N ASP A 78 7.61 3.27 4.59
CA ASP A 78 8.27 4.43 3.99
C ASP A 78 7.70 4.76 2.60
N SER A 79 7.75 6.04 2.26
CA SER A 79 7.52 6.50 0.90
C SER A 79 8.60 6.01 -0.03
N LEU A 80 8.23 5.25 -1.06
CA LEU A 80 9.12 4.83 -2.14
C LEU A 80 9.74 6.01 -2.92
N ARG A 81 9.17 7.21 -2.81
CA ARG A 81 9.66 8.41 -3.51
C ARG A 81 10.59 9.27 -2.66
N LYS A 82 10.26 9.46 -1.37
CA LYS A 82 11.00 10.34 -0.46
C LYS A 82 11.89 9.60 0.55
N ALA A 83 11.86 8.25 0.57
CA ALA A 83 12.64 7.41 1.47
C ALA A 83 12.54 7.83 2.95
N ARG A 84 11.32 8.17 3.40
CA ARG A 84 10.99 8.59 4.76
C ARG A 84 9.58 8.11 5.13
N PRO A 85 9.18 8.13 6.41
CA PRO A 85 7.88 7.60 6.84
C PRO A 85 6.73 8.16 6.01
N ALA A 86 5.87 7.27 5.50
CA ALA A 86 4.80 7.63 4.58
C ALA A 86 3.82 8.63 5.20
N LEU A 87 3.55 8.51 6.50
CA LEU A 87 2.66 9.42 7.22
C LEU A 87 3.18 10.86 7.21
N ASP A 88 4.48 11.05 7.46
CA ASP A 88 5.13 12.37 7.43
C ASP A 88 5.15 12.97 6.01
N VAL A 89 5.09 12.13 4.97
CA VAL A 89 4.97 12.60 3.58
C VAL A 89 3.58 13.10 3.26
N VAL A 90 2.54 12.48 3.83
CA VAL A 90 1.14 12.84 3.58
C VAL A 90 0.70 14.07 4.37
N LEU A 91 1.30 14.31 5.54
CA LEU A 91 0.96 15.43 6.42
C LEU A 91 1.69 16.74 6.09
N GLU A 92 2.69 16.70 5.21
CA GLU A 92 3.39 17.89 4.66
C GLU A 92 2.54 18.59 3.60
#